data_AF-A0A2K1IF61-F1
#
_entry.id   AF-A0A2K1IF61-F1
#
_cell.length_a   1.000
_cell.length_b   1.000
_cell.length_c   1.000
_cell.angle_alpha   90.00
_cell.angle_beta   90.00
_cell.angle_gamma   90.00
#
_symmetry.space_group_name_H-M   'P 1'
#
loop_
_entity.id
_entity.type
_entity.pdbx_description
1 polymer ?
#
loop_
_entity_poly.entity_id
_entity_poly.type
_entity_poly.pdbx_seq_one_letter_code
_entity_poly.pdbx_strand_id
1 'polypeptide(L)'
;MASLQACIAVARAPPLSHSPCLALLARALRPIRCTLRPQVRFLSGDMAMDWSFNWTAQGVSFRRGEMRFRVSLKEEASVDAKDQRVGAKAIPKLMLVSDLDNTMVDHLDKSHTGLLRFNNLWAAEYAHNSLLVFSTGRSLEKYTQLRTQFPLLTPALCIFSVGTEICYGANMEPDQDWVNYLNEGWNQAVVLEEVKRLNLRLQDDSEIRPHKVSCQIDKKDATEIIDTLSKRLKDRGLNVKLIFSHGIDLDVLPKGAGKGEALAFLLQKMRREGSAPQETLVCGDSGNDIELFEVEGVNGVIVGGAMEELRQWYDINGKHSSRLHLAKERCASGIVEAIGELSLGPHLSPFDRMNSNGIQPAVKASEKGQLTPSGVAQREVVEFNTFFTKWMNGEVPNNPESFQRLTSVIASGSTMVYPWGVEQSLLQSVTSAQSKHGLTKDKKIRVWIDCIQEQELANGVLMVTWHSWQMSEGTERKGYFATAILREKEGTPNGVEWLRVHETPRKS
;
A
#
# COMPACT_ATOMS: atom_id res chain seq x y z
N MET A 1 -2.13 17.70 19.67
CA MET A 1 -3.33 17.69 20.53
C MET A 1 -4.56 17.74 19.63
N ALA A 2 -5.35 16.68 19.57
CA ALA A 2 -6.61 16.63 18.83
C ALA A 2 -7.66 15.95 19.70
N SER A 3 -8.80 16.62 19.89
CA SER A 3 -9.93 16.16 20.69
C SER A 3 -10.65 15.01 19.98
N LEU A 4 -10.65 13.82 20.57
CA LEU A 4 -11.60 12.77 20.22
C LEU A 4 -12.99 13.15 20.77
N GLN A 5 -13.97 13.31 19.88
CA GLN A 5 -15.38 13.29 20.27
C GLN A 5 -15.71 11.92 20.87
N ALA A 6 -16.16 11.92 22.13
CA ALA A 6 -16.55 10.73 22.86
C ALA A 6 -17.93 10.23 22.39
N CYS A 7 -18.00 8.98 21.94
CA CYS A 7 -19.28 8.27 21.84
C CYS A 7 -19.84 8.01 23.24
N ILE A 8 -21.05 8.49 23.51
CA ILE A 8 -21.76 8.21 24.76
C ILE A 8 -22.51 6.89 24.56
N ALA A 9 -22.02 5.81 25.15
CA ALA A 9 -22.80 4.59 25.31
C ALA A 9 -23.73 4.74 26.53
N VAL A 10 -25.04 4.65 26.32
CA VAL A 10 -26.04 4.63 27.40
C VAL A 10 -26.44 3.18 27.65
N ALA A 11 -25.93 2.58 28.73
CA ALA A 11 -26.45 1.31 29.24
C ALA A 11 -27.55 1.60 30.26
N ARG A 12 -28.78 1.14 30.00
CA ARG A 12 -29.88 1.16 30.98
C ARG A 12 -29.83 -0.11 31.83
N ALA A 13 -29.58 0.03 33.13
CA ALA A 13 -29.79 -1.06 34.09
C ALA A 13 -31.24 -1.02 34.62
N PRO A 14 -31.84 -2.18 34.96
CA PRO A 14 -33.18 -2.23 35.55
C PRO A 14 -33.19 -1.64 36.98
N PRO A 15 -34.34 -1.14 37.48
CA PRO A 15 -34.42 -0.45 38.76
C PRO A 15 -34.27 -1.46 39.90
N LEU A 16 -33.21 -1.33 40.69
CA LEU A 16 -33.07 -2.05 41.96
C LEU A 16 -33.61 -1.19 43.11
N SER A 17 -34.47 -1.81 43.90
CA SER A 17 -35.17 -1.26 45.05
C SER A 17 -34.25 -0.95 46.23
N HIS A 18 -34.75 -0.05 47.09
CA HIS A 18 -34.15 0.56 48.27
C HIS A 18 -33.19 -0.31 49.12
N SER A 19 -31.98 0.20 49.38
CA SER A 19 -31.26 0.01 50.66
C SER A 19 -30.08 1.00 50.81
N PRO A 20 -29.78 1.53 52.01
CA PRO A 20 -28.84 2.62 52.20
C PRO A 20 -27.40 2.10 52.29
N CYS A 21 -26.75 1.86 51.16
CA CYS A 21 -25.31 1.57 51.11
C CYS A 21 -24.54 2.42 50.08
N LEU A 22 -25.22 3.36 49.39
CA LEU A 22 -24.61 4.17 48.33
C LEU A 22 -23.74 5.34 48.83
N ALA A 23 -23.72 5.64 50.14
CA ALA A 23 -22.92 6.75 50.68
C ALA A 23 -21.47 6.37 51.05
N LEU A 24 -21.10 5.08 51.06
CA LEU A 24 -19.76 4.62 51.47
C LEU A 24 -18.87 4.13 50.30
N LEU A 25 -19.41 4.01 49.09
CA LEU A 25 -18.63 3.61 47.90
C LEU A 25 -17.95 4.78 47.16
N ALA A 26 -18.21 6.03 47.56
CA ALA A 26 -17.65 7.22 46.93
C ALA A 26 -16.23 7.62 47.40
N ARG A 27 -15.62 6.85 48.33
CA ARG A 27 -14.28 7.17 48.90
C ARG A 27 -13.21 6.08 48.71
N ALA A 28 -13.51 5.00 47.99
CA ALA A 28 -12.52 3.96 47.69
C ALA A 28 -12.76 3.33 46.31
N LEU A 29 -12.36 4.03 45.25
CA LEU A 29 -12.26 3.43 43.91
C LEU A 29 -10.81 3.51 43.45
N ARG A 30 -10.07 2.41 43.69
CA ARG A 30 -8.96 1.99 42.82
C ARG A 30 -9.56 1.62 41.45
N PRO A 31 -8.78 1.68 40.35
CA PRO A 31 -9.30 1.29 39.04
C PRO A 31 -9.85 -0.14 39.09
N ILE A 32 -11.17 -0.27 38.93
CA ILE A 32 -11.83 -1.56 38.82
C ILE A 32 -11.54 -2.08 37.40
N ARG A 33 -10.76 -3.15 37.29
CA ARG A 33 -10.72 -3.99 36.08
C ARG A 33 -12.01 -4.81 36.07
N CYS A 34 -12.95 -4.45 35.20
CA CYS A 34 -14.13 -5.27 34.92
C CYS A 34 -13.95 -5.95 33.58
N THR A 35 -13.93 -7.28 33.58
CA THR A 35 -14.04 -8.11 32.38
C THR A 35 -15.53 -8.33 32.10
N LEU A 36 -16.12 -7.68 31.09
CA LEU A 36 -17.42 -8.13 30.55
C LEU A 36 -17.14 -9.19 29.49
N ARG A 37 -17.74 -10.37 29.65
CA ARG A 37 -17.79 -11.42 28.64
C ARG A 37 -19.11 -11.31 27.88
N PRO A 38 -19.17 -10.73 26.68
CA PRO A 38 -20.37 -10.82 25.86
C PRO A 38 -20.51 -12.24 25.31
N GLN A 39 -21.61 -12.94 25.62
CA GLN A 39 -22.01 -14.14 24.87
C GLN A 39 -22.72 -13.70 23.59
N VAL A 40 -22.08 -13.90 22.44
CA VAL A 40 -22.73 -13.78 21.13
C VAL A 40 -23.26 -15.16 20.76
N ARG A 41 -24.60 -15.34 20.75
CA ARG A 41 -25.22 -16.57 20.24
C ARG A 41 -25.38 -16.47 18.72
N PHE A 42 -24.72 -17.36 17.99
CA PHE A 42 -25.04 -17.62 16.59
C PHE A 42 -26.25 -18.56 16.54
N LEU A 43 -27.24 -18.24 15.70
CA LEU A 43 -28.31 -19.19 15.35
C LEU A 43 -27.75 -20.19 14.33
N SER A 44 -26.88 -21.09 14.80
CA SER A 44 -26.58 -22.44 14.30
C SER A 44 -25.14 -22.84 14.70
N GLY A 45 -25.02 -23.74 15.67
CA GLY A 45 -23.77 -24.44 16.02
C GLY A 45 -22.84 -23.69 16.99
N ASP A 46 -22.52 -24.35 18.11
CA ASP A 46 -21.60 -23.82 19.12
C ASP A 46 -20.14 -23.81 18.63
N MET A 47 -19.59 -22.63 18.37
CA MET A 47 -18.16 -22.35 18.50
C MET A 47 -17.98 -21.11 19.37
N ALA A 48 -17.51 -21.30 20.61
CA ALA A 48 -17.12 -20.22 21.48
C ALA A 48 -15.69 -19.76 21.12
N MET A 49 -15.53 -18.53 20.62
CA MET A 49 -14.24 -17.83 20.61
C MET A 49 -14.24 -16.79 21.74
N ASP A 50 -13.24 -16.87 22.62
CA ASP A 50 -13.04 -15.94 23.73
C ASP A 50 -12.34 -14.67 23.22
N TRP A 51 -13.01 -13.52 23.32
CA TRP A 51 -12.41 -12.21 23.09
C TRP A 51 -12.42 -11.42 24.41
N SER A 52 -11.24 -11.03 24.90
CA SER A 52 -11.11 -10.19 26.09
C SER A 52 -10.70 -8.76 25.71
N PHE A 53 -11.54 -7.78 26.03
CA PHE A 53 -11.22 -6.36 25.90
C PHE A 53 -10.90 -5.76 27.28
N ASN A 54 -9.84 -4.96 27.37
CA ASN A 54 -9.48 -4.19 28.58
C ASN A 54 -9.86 -2.72 28.40
N TRP A 55 -10.54 -2.11 29.38
CA TRP A 55 -10.81 -0.67 29.42
C TRP A 55 -10.54 -0.07 30.80
N THR A 56 -10.35 1.25 30.85
CA THR A 56 -10.19 2.02 32.09
C THR A 56 -11.29 3.09 32.18
N ALA A 57 -12.04 3.13 33.29
CA ALA A 57 -13.03 4.17 33.54
C ALA A 57 -12.34 5.44 34.04
N GLN A 58 -12.54 6.57 33.34
CA GLN A 58 -11.89 7.85 33.68
C GLN A 58 -12.79 8.84 34.44
N GLY A 59 -14.03 8.45 34.75
CA GLY A 59 -14.92 9.26 35.56
C GLY A 59 -16.34 8.71 35.61
N VAL A 60 -17.01 8.90 36.74
CA VAL A 60 -18.40 8.52 36.99
C VAL A 60 -19.19 9.80 37.27
N SER A 61 -20.35 9.96 36.61
CA SER A 61 -21.28 11.05 36.93
C SER A 61 -22.71 10.52 37.07
N PHE A 62 -23.46 11.13 37.99
CA PHE A 62 -24.87 10.83 38.23
C PHE A 62 -25.75 12.01 37.80
N ARG A 63 -26.73 11.76 36.92
CA ARG A 63 -27.84 12.69 36.65
C ARG A 63 -29.13 11.89 36.51
N ARG A 64 -30.18 12.32 37.20
CA ARG A 64 -31.56 11.78 37.11
C ARG A 64 -31.65 10.24 37.29
N GLY A 65 -30.93 9.69 38.27
CA GLY A 65 -31.00 8.25 38.58
C GLY A 65 -30.26 7.33 37.61
N GLU A 66 -29.61 7.87 36.57
CA GLU A 66 -28.76 7.11 35.65
C GLU A 66 -27.27 7.34 35.97
N MET A 67 -26.51 6.25 36.06
CA MET A 67 -25.05 6.26 36.20
C MET A 67 -24.43 6.28 34.81
N ARG A 68 -23.60 7.30 34.51
CA ARG A 68 -22.90 7.42 33.21
C ARG A 68 -21.39 7.23 33.38
N PHE A 69 -20.81 6.40 32.51
CA PHE A 69 -19.37 6.13 32.46
C PHE A 69 -18.73 6.89 31.30
N ARG A 70 -17.56 7.49 31.55
CA ARG A 70 -16.66 7.94 30.49
C ARG A 70 -15.54 6.90 30.33
N VAL A 71 -15.47 6.28 29.17
CA VAL A 71 -14.49 5.23 28.86
C VAL A 71 -13.57 5.73 27.75
N SER A 72 -12.26 5.56 27.92
CA SER A 72 -11.29 5.70 26.83
C SER A 72 -10.88 4.30 26.37
N LEU A 73 -11.08 4.00 25.09
CA LEU A 73 -10.43 2.87 24.45
C LEU A 73 -8.98 3.30 24.18
N LYS A 74 -8.02 2.69 24.86
CA LYS A 74 -6.63 2.70 24.41
C LYS A 74 -6.49 1.54 23.44
N GLU A 75 -6.07 1.83 22.23
CA GLU A 75 -5.57 0.83 21.30
C GLU A 75 -4.17 0.42 21.79
N GLU A 76 -4.11 -0.53 22.73
CA GLU A 76 -2.88 -1.28 22.96
C GLU A 76 -2.88 -2.41 21.94
N ALA A 77 -2.30 -2.15 20.77
CA ALA A 77 -1.84 -3.21 19.89
C ALA A 77 -0.63 -3.89 20.55
N SER A 78 -0.89 -4.70 21.57
CA SER A 78 0.00 -5.79 21.97
C SER A 78 -0.64 -7.08 21.50
N VAL A 79 -0.61 -7.30 20.19
CA VAL A 79 -0.48 -8.68 19.71
C VAL A 79 0.95 -9.05 20.08
N ASP A 80 1.12 -9.81 21.15
CA ASP A 80 2.38 -10.50 21.41
C ASP A 80 2.68 -11.34 20.16
N ALA A 81 3.57 -10.82 19.31
CA ALA A 81 4.07 -11.43 18.09
C ALA A 81 5.03 -12.59 18.42
N LYS A 82 4.62 -13.48 19.34
CA LYS A 82 5.41 -14.65 19.75
C LYS A 82 4.64 -15.97 19.76
N ASP A 83 3.36 -15.97 19.38
CA ASP A 83 2.61 -17.22 19.21
C ASP A 83 1.94 -17.30 17.84
N GLN A 84 2.73 -17.05 16.79
CA GLN A 84 2.46 -17.65 15.49
C GLN A 84 3.11 -19.03 15.52
N ARG A 85 2.29 -20.09 15.49
CA ARG A 85 2.76 -21.40 15.01
C ARG A 85 3.53 -21.14 13.72
N VAL A 86 4.80 -21.51 13.69
CA VAL A 86 5.75 -21.27 12.60
C VAL A 86 5.23 -21.95 11.33
N GLY A 87 4.33 -21.29 10.62
CA GLY A 87 4.12 -21.50 9.21
C GLY A 87 5.30 -20.86 8.49
N ALA A 88 5.93 -21.59 7.57
CA ALA A 88 7.02 -21.06 6.77
C ALA A 88 6.57 -19.73 6.12
N LYS A 89 7.38 -18.67 6.28
CA LYS A 89 7.17 -17.37 5.64
C LYS A 89 7.08 -17.62 4.12
N ALA A 90 5.93 -17.32 3.52
CA ALA A 90 5.70 -17.62 2.10
C ALA A 90 6.74 -16.89 1.23
N ILE A 91 7.34 -17.62 0.30
CA ILE A 91 8.32 -17.07 -0.64
C ILE A 91 7.58 -16.20 -1.66
N PRO A 92 7.90 -14.89 -1.79
CA PRO A 92 7.25 -14.04 -2.78
C PRO A 92 7.56 -14.50 -4.21
N LYS A 93 6.54 -14.54 -5.07
CA LYS A 93 6.74 -14.84 -6.50
C LYS A 93 7.48 -13.69 -7.20
N LEU A 94 7.03 -12.46 -6.98
CA LEU A 94 7.62 -11.27 -7.57
C LEU A 94 7.92 -10.23 -6.49
N MET A 95 9.08 -9.61 -6.57
CA MET A 95 9.35 -8.32 -5.94
C MET A 95 9.43 -7.26 -7.03
N LEU A 96 8.52 -6.28 -7.01
CA LEU A 96 8.53 -5.15 -7.93
C LEU A 96 9.10 -3.93 -7.21
N VAL A 97 10.23 -3.41 -7.69
CA VAL A 97 10.97 -2.28 -7.13
C VAL A 97 10.90 -1.13 -8.11
N SER A 98 10.10 -0.11 -7.81
CA SER A 98 9.86 1.00 -8.73
C SER A 98 10.34 2.31 -8.15
N ASP A 99 11.02 3.13 -8.96
CA ASP A 99 11.03 4.57 -8.70
C ASP A 99 9.61 5.14 -8.76
N LEU A 100 9.41 6.33 -8.19
CA LEU A 100 8.13 7.00 -8.14
C LEU A 100 7.96 8.01 -9.26
N ASP A 101 8.82 9.02 -9.35
CA ASP A 101 8.57 10.19 -10.18
C ASP A 101 8.89 9.87 -11.64
N ASN A 102 7.94 10.03 -12.57
CA ASN A 102 8.05 9.64 -13.97
C ASN A 102 8.24 8.13 -14.23
N THR A 103 8.29 7.30 -13.18
CA THR A 103 8.31 5.84 -13.26
C THR A 103 6.98 5.22 -12.81
N MET A 104 6.59 5.29 -11.53
CA MET A 104 5.25 4.83 -11.10
C MET A 104 4.19 5.93 -11.34
N VAL A 105 4.57 7.17 -11.11
CA VAL A 105 3.71 8.36 -11.17
C VAL A 105 3.98 9.13 -12.45
N ASP A 106 2.93 9.34 -13.24
CA ASP A 106 2.96 10.28 -14.35
C ASP A 106 2.42 11.64 -13.91
N HIS A 107 3.31 12.63 -13.79
CA HIS A 107 2.95 14.01 -13.42
C HIS A 107 2.18 14.74 -14.53
N LEU A 108 2.19 14.23 -15.76
CA LEU A 108 1.48 14.79 -16.90
C LEU A 108 0.06 14.20 -17.03
N ASP A 109 -0.18 13.01 -16.48
CA ASP A 109 -1.49 12.36 -16.51
C ASP A 109 -2.37 12.77 -15.31
N LYS A 110 -3.20 13.80 -15.51
CA LYS A 110 -4.21 14.24 -14.53
C LYS A 110 -5.28 13.18 -14.23
N SER A 111 -5.50 12.24 -15.14
CA SER A 111 -6.49 11.17 -14.96
C SER A 111 -5.96 10.02 -14.10
N HIS A 112 -4.64 9.86 -14.04
CA HIS A 112 -3.93 8.75 -13.40
C HIS A 112 -4.34 7.38 -13.95
N THR A 113 -4.70 7.30 -15.23
CA THR A 113 -5.22 6.08 -15.86
C THR A 113 -4.18 4.95 -15.82
N GLY A 114 -2.91 5.24 -16.14
CA GLY A 114 -1.84 4.24 -16.09
C GLY A 114 -1.61 3.69 -14.67
N LEU A 115 -1.59 4.58 -13.67
CA LEU A 115 -1.44 4.19 -12.27
C LEU A 115 -2.64 3.39 -11.75
N LEU A 116 -3.87 3.77 -12.10
CA LEU A 116 -5.08 3.01 -11.72
C LEU A 116 -5.14 1.64 -12.41
N ARG A 117 -4.65 1.52 -13.65
CA ARG A 117 -4.49 0.22 -14.34
C ARG A 117 -3.52 -0.68 -13.60
N PHE A 118 -2.36 -0.15 -13.23
CA PHE A 118 -1.37 -0.86 -12.41
C PHE A 118 -1.97 -1.29 -11.06
N ASN A 119 -2.64 -0.38 -10.35
CA ASN A 119 -3.25 -0.68 -9.05
C ASN A 119 -4.24 -1.85 -9.12
N ASN A 120 -5.12 -1.85 -10.13
CA ASN A 120 -6.08 -2.93 -10.33
C ASN A 120 -5.38 -4.26 -10.65
N LEU A 121 -4.34 -4.22 -11.50
CA LEU A 121 -3.56 -5.42 -11.80
C LEU A 121 -2.87 -5.96 -10.54
N TRP A 122 -2.15 -5.09 -9.81
CA TRP A 122 -1.41 -5.47 -8.62
C TRP A 122 -2.32 -6.05 -7.54
N ALA A 123 -3.42 -5.37 -7.22
CA ALA A 123 -4.37 -5.81 -6.21
C ALA A 123 -5.05 -7.15 -6.57
N ALA A 124 -5.32 -7.39 -7.85
CA ALA A 124 -6.02 -8.61 -8.30
C ALA A 124 -5.08 -9.83 -8.44
N GLU A 125 -3.85 -9.61 -8.92
CA GLU A 125 -3.00 -10.71 -9.40
C GLU A 125 -1.73 -10.94 -8.57
N TYR A 126 -1.26 -9.93 -7.82
CA TYR A 126 0.07 -9.96 -7.20
C TYR A 126 0.04 -9.78 -5.68
N ALA A 127 -0.90 -8.98 -5.15
CA ALA A 127 -0.90 -8.58 -3.74
C ALA A 127 -0.91 -9.73 -2.72
N HIS A 128 -1.44 -10.92 -3.05
CA HIS A 128 -1.45 -12.09 -2.16
C HIS A 128 -0.10 -12.82 -2.04
N ASN A 129 0.81 -12.66 -3.00
CA ASN A 129 2.03 -13.49 -3.07
C ASN A 129 3.28 -12.75 -3.54
N SER A 130 3.23 -11.42 -3.65
CA SER A 130 4.30 -10.59 -4.20
C SER A 130 4.53 -9.36 -3.34
N LEU A 131 5.67 -8.70 -3.52
CA LEU A 131 6.09 -7.54 -2.75
C LEU A 131 6.20 -6.30 -3.65
N LEU A 132 5.52 -5.22 -3.24
CA LEU A 132 5.66 -3.92 -3.86
C LEU A 132 6.66 -3.10 -3.06
N VAL A 133 7.68 -2.58 -3.74
CA VAL A 133 8.73 -1.75 -3.16
C VAL A 133 8.82 -0.44 -3.95
N PHE A 134 8.82 0.68 -3.24
CA PHE A 134 9.14 1.97 -3.85
C PHE A 134 10.57 2.37 -3.53
N SER A 135 11.39 2.65 -4.55
CA SER A 135 12.78 3.07 -4.43
C SER A 135 12.97 4.47 -5.00
N THR A 136 12.87 5.49 -4.15
CA THR A 136 12.74 6.89 -4.57
C THR A 136 13.84 7.79 -4.02
N GLY A 137 14.14 8.87 -4.75
CA GLY A 137 14.97 9.96 -4.25
C GLY A 137 14.30 10.80 -3.16
N ARG A 138 12.96 10.73 -3.02
CA ARG A 138 12.19 11.47 -2.02
C ARG A 138 12.52 11.01 -0.61
N SER A 139 12.50 11.96 0.32
CA SER A 139 12.39 11.67 1.76
C SER A 139 11.01 11.10 2.10
N LEU A 140 10.89 10.45 3.27
CA LEU A 140 9.62 9.97 3.80
C LEU A 140 8.54 11.08 3.84
N GLU A 141 8.93 12.31 4.18
CA GLU A 141 8.02 13.46 4.22
C GLU A 141 7.47 13.79 2.82
N LYS A 142 8.35 13.93 1.82
CA LYS A 142 7.96 14.20 0.43
C LYS A 142 7.18 13.05 -0.20
N TYR A 143 7.47 11.81 0.17
CA TYR A 143 6.67 10.65 -0.22
C TYR A 143 5.27 10.69 0.39
N THR A 144 5.16 11.03 1.67
CA THR A 144 3.86 11.14 2.36
C THR A 144 3.00 12.21 1.69
N GLN A 145 3.60 13.36 1.32
CA GLN A 145 2.91 14.38 0.53
C GLN A 145 2.47 13.85 -0.83
N LEU A 146 3.34 13.15 -1.57
CA LEU A 146 3.00 12.57 -2.88
C LEU A 146 1.81 11.59 -2.79
N ARG A 147 1.75 10.75 -1.75
CA ARG A 147 0.62 9.83 -1.51
C ARG A 147 -0.71 10.55 -1.28
N THR A 148 -0.72 11.82 -0.89
CA THR A 148 -1.97 12.60 -0.77
C THR A 148 -2.48 13.08 -2.13
N GLN A 149 -1.58 13.21 -3.10
CA GLN A 149 -1.85 13.78 -4.42
C GLN A 149 -2.16 12.70 -5.46
N PHE A 150 -1.54 11.52 -5.35
CA PHE A 150 -1.67 10.43 -6.30
C PHE A 150 -2.30 9.19 -5.66
N PRO A 151 -3.04 8.37 -6.43
CA PRO A 151 -3.63 7.12 -5.95
C PRO A 151 -2.57 6.01 -5.80
N LEU A 152 -1.57 6.21 -4.96
CA LEU A 152 -0.51 5.22 -4.71
C LEU A 152 -1.01 4.13 -3.76
N LEU A 153 -0.69 2.88 -4.10
CA LEU A 153 -0.85 1.75 -3.18
C LEU A 153 0.09 1.85 -1.99
N THR A 154 -0.27 1.17 -0.90
CA THR A 154 0.63 0.96 0.23
C THR A 154 1.67 -0.10 -0.15
N PRO A 155 2.96 0.23 -0.14
CA PRO A 155 4.02 -0.73 -0.45
C PRO A 155 4.29 -1.65 0.75
N ALA A 156 4.94 -2.78 0.50
CA ALA A 156 5.45 -3.66 1.56
C ALA A 156 6.64 -3.02 2.29
N LEU A 157 7.49 -2.29 1.56
CA LEU A 157 8.59 -1.50 2.09
C LEU A 157 8.98 -0.38 1.11
N CYS A 158 9.72 0.60 1.60
CA CYS A 158 10.24 1.71 0.83
C CYS A 158 11.75 1.83 1.01
N ILE A 159 12.43 2.25 -0.06
CA ILE A 159 13.80 2.72 -0.08
C ILE A 159 13.72 4.21 -0.39
N PHE A 160 14.03 5.06 0.60
CA PHE A 160 13.94 6.52 0.50
C PHE A 160 15.30 7.18 0.33
N SER A 161 15.26 8.47 -0.03
CA SER A 161 16.43 9.35 -0.03
C SER A 161 17.62 8.76 -0.79
N VAL A 162 17.34 8.22 -1.99
CA VAL A 162 18.34 7.63 -2.91
C VAL A 162 19.04 6.42 -2.27
N GLY A 163 18.31 5.60 -1.53
CA GLY A 163 18.87 4.38 -0.94
C GLY A 163 19.53 4.55 0.42
N THR A 164 19.31 5.67 1.10
CA THR A 164 19.91 5.91 2.42
C THR A 164 19.01 5.49 3.57
N GLU A 165 17.73 5.24 3.31
CA GLU A 165 16.76 4.82 4.32
C GLU A 165 15.94 3.65 3.76
N ILE A 166 15.84 2.56 4.51
CA ILE A 166 14.93 1.43 4.21
C ILE A 166 13.87 1.42 5.30
N CYS A 167 12.58 1.42 4.92
CA CYS A 167 11.45 1.48 5.84
C CYS A 167 10.43 0.39 5.51
N TYR A 168 9.90 -0.32 6.51
CA TYR A 168 8.97 -1.43 6.32
C TYR A 168 7.52 -1.07 6.68
N GLY A 169 6.60 -1.66 5.90
CA GLY A 169 5.17 -1.64 6.17
C GLY A 169 4.51 -0.27 6.08
N ALA A 170 3.22 -0.23 6.44
CA ALA A 170 2.43 1.00 6.39
C ALA A 170 2.91 2.08 7.38
N ASN A 171 3.57 1.68 8.47
CA ASN A 171 4.09 2.59 9.51
C ASN A 171 5.48 3.15 9.17
N MET A 172 6.13 2.68 8.10
CA MET A 172 7.45 3.11 7.65
C MET A 172 8.54 2.92 8.71
N GLU A 173 8.53 1.74 9.36
CA GLU A 173 9.50 1.39 10.41
C GLU A 173 10.92 1.25 9.83
N PRO A 174 11.93 2.02 10.31
CA PRO A 174 13.28 1.97 9.75
C PRO A 174 13.98 0.62 9.93
N ASP A 175 14.77 0.21 8.93
CA ASP A 175 15.70 -0.92 9.03
C ASP A 175 16.95 -0.51 9.83
N GLN A 176 17.02 -0.95 11.08
CA GLN A 176 18.14 -0.60 11.95
C GLN A 176 19.47 -1.25 11.51
N ASP A 177 19.43 -2.40 10.84
CA ASP A 177 20.65 -3.04 10.32
C ASP A 177 21.24 -2.19 9.19
N TRP A 178 20.39 -1.65 8.31
CA TRP A 178 20.80 -0.74 7.24
C TRP A 178 21.37 0.57 7.78
N VAL A 179 20.70 1.16 8.78
CA VAL A 179 21.20 2.37 9.46
C VAL A 179 22.60 2.13 10.05
N ASN A 180 22.80 1.00 10.72
CA ASN A 180 24.08 0.65 11.32
C ASN A 180 25.16 0.43 10.24
N TYR A 181 24.82 -0.24 9.15
CA TYR A 181 25.71 -0.45 8.01
C TYR A 181 26.19 0.89 7.41
N LEU A 182 25.28 1.85 7.23
CA LEU A 182 25.62 3.15 6.66
C LEU A 182 26.38 4.10 7.61
N ASN A 183 26.41 3.81 8.91
CA ASN A 183 27.21 4.60 9.86
C ASN A 183 28.73 4.38 9.69
N GLU A 184 29.14 3.27 9.06
CA GLU A 184 30.56 2.96 8.86
C GLU A 184 31.21 3.93 7.87
N GLY A 185 32.21 4.69 8.36
CA GLY A 185 32.96 5.64 7.52
C GLY A 185 32.16 6.89 7.11
N TRP A 186 31.05 7.18 7.79
CA TRP A 186 30.19 8.34 7.54
C TRP A 186 30.17 9.34 8.70
N ASN A 187 30.19 10.64 8.37
CA ASN A 187 29.94 11.72 9.32
C ASN A 187 29.30 12.92 8.61
N GLN A 188 27.99 13.07 8.80
CA GLN A 188 27.20 14.13 8.15
C GLN A 188 27.71 15.54 8.47
N ALA A 189 28.17 15.80 9.70
CA ALA A 189 28.65 17.12 10.10
C ALA A 189 29.91 17.54 9.35
N VAL A 190 30.83 16.59 9.13
CA VAL A 190 32.04 16.78 8.33
C VAL A 190 31.70 17.06 6.86
N VAL A 191 30.72 16.33 6.31
CA VAL A 191 30.25 16.56 4.94
C VAL A 191 29.68 17.97 4.79
N LEU A 192 28.78 18.39 5.69
CA LEU A 192 28.21 19.73 5.69
C LEU A 192 29.27 20.82 5.81
N GLU A 193 30.33 20.59 6.60
CA GLU A 193 31.45 21.52 6.71
C GLU A 193 32.19 21.69 5.38
N GLU A 194 32.51 20.60 4.67
CA GLU A 194 33.21 20.68 3.37
C GLU A 194 32.34 21.30 2.27
N VAL A 195 31.05 20.96 2.24
CA VAL A 195 30.09 21.56 1.30
C VAL A 195 30.01 23.07 1.51
N LYS A 196 29.96 23.54 2.77
CA LYS A 196 29.99 24.98 3.10
C LYS A 196 31.31 25.64 2.74
N ARG A 197 32.45 24.97 2.96
CA ARG A 197 33.79 25.50 2.59
C ARG A 197 33.96 25.71 1.08
N LEU A 198 33.25 24.93 0.27
CA LEU A 198 33.21 25.08 -1.18
C LEU A 198 32.14 26.09 -1.65
N ASN A 199 31.41 26.73 -0.73
CA ASN A 199 30.30 27.63 -1.02
C ASN A 199 29.21 27.02 -1.92
N LEU A 200 28.99 25.70 -1.82
CA LEU A 200 27.93 25.04 -2.57
C LEU A 200 26.57 25.34 -1.94
N ARG A 201 25.54 25.49 -2.78
CA ARG A 201 24.18 25.79 -2.31
C ARG A 201 23.52 24.52 -1.79
N LEU A 202 23.30 24.43 -0.48
CA LEU A 202 22.51 23.34 0.11
C LEU A 202 21.06 23.38 -0.42
N GLN A 203 20.47 22.20 -0.58
CA GLN A 203 19.02 22.09 -0.78
C GLN A 203 18.26 22.31 0.54
N ASP A 204 16.93 22.27 0.47
CA ASP A 204 16.05 22.45 1.63
C ASP A 204 16.35 21.45 2.77
N ASP A 205 16.06 21.82 4.02
CA ASP A 205 16.34 20.99 5.21
C ASP A 205 15.77 19.56 5.11
N SER A 206 14.66 19.38 4.39
CA SER A 206 14.05 18.07 4.14
C SER A 206 14.95 17.08 3.35
N GLU A 207 15.97 17.58 2.66
CA GLU A 207 16.95 16.82 1.88
C GLU A 207 18.27 16.59 2.62
N ILE A 208 18.42 17.19 3.81
CA ILE A 208 19.53 16.91 4.72
C ILE A 208 19.08 15.79 5.67
N ARG A 209 19.50 14.56 5.38
CA ARG A 209 19.11 13.34 6.10
C ARG A 209 20.29 12.72 6.82
N PRO A 210 20.11 11.83 7.82
CA PRO A 210 21.21 11.25 8.60
C PRO A 210 22.38 10.74 7.75
N HIS A 211 22.09 10.16 6.58
CA HIS A 211 23.07 9.62 5.62
C HIS A 211 23.00 10.27 4.23
N LYS A 212 22.45 11.49 4.10
CA LYS A 212 22.37 12.24 2.83
C LYS A 212 22.61 13.73 3.05
N VAL A 213 23.46 14.32 2.22
CA VAL A 213 23.58 15.78 2.10
C VAL A 213 23.44 16.16 0.63
N SER A 214 22.40 16.92 0.29
CA SER A 214 22.15 17.38 -1.08
C SER A 214 22.52 18.85 -1.25
N CYS A 215 23.18 19.15 -2.36
CA CYS A 215 23.54 20.50 -2.79
C CYS A 215 23.33 20.68 -4.29
N GLN A 216 23.32 21.93 -4.75
CA GLN A 216 23.17 22.30 -6.15
C GLN A 216 24.49 22.81 -6.70
N ILE A 217 24.85 22.33 -7.90
CA ILE A 217 26.07 22.69 -8.61
C ILE A 217 25.78 22.91 -10.09
N ASP A 218 26.53 23.80 -10.74
CA ASP A 218 26.42 24.02 -12.18
C ASP A 218 27.03 22.83 -12.95
N LYS A 219 26.31 22.32 -13.96
CA LYS A 219 26.78 21.19 -14.79
C LYS A 219 28.18 21.38 -15.38
N LYS A 220 28.55 22.62 -15.72
CA LYS A 220 29.89 22.97 -16.26
C LYS A 220 31.03 22.75 -15.26
N ASP A 221 30.75 22.90 -13.97
CA ASP A 221 31.74 22.84 -12.88
C ASP A 221 31.68 21.49 -12.16
N ALA A 222 30.75 20.62 -12.55
CA ALA A 222 30.42 19.40 -11.83
C ALA A 222 31.62 18.47 -11.64
N THR A 223 32.38 18.21 -12.70
CA THR A 223 33.57 17.34 -12.64
C THR A 223 34.60 17.84 -11.62
N GLU A 224 34.95 19.12 -11.68
CA GLU A 224 35.95 19.72 -10.80
C GLU A 224 35.49 19.73 -9.33
N ILE A 225 34.22 20.09 -9.10
CA ILE A 225 33.64 20.11 -7.74
C ILE A 225 33.58 18.69 -7.16
N ILE A 226 33.13 17.71 -7.94
CA ILE A 226 33.03 16.30 -7.52
C ILE A 226 34.41 15.77 -7.16
N ASP A 227 35.43 15.98 -7.99
CA ASP A 227 36.80 15.53 -7.73
C ASP A 227 37.38 16.18 -6.47
N THR A 228 37.18 17.50 -6.33
CA THR A 228 37.68 18.28 -5.18
C THR A 228 37.00 17.84 -3.88
N LEU A 229 35.67 17.73 -3.88
CA LEU A 229 34.89 17.34 -2.70
C LEU A 229 35.21 15.90 -2.30
N SER A 230 35.27 14.99 -3.27
CA SER A 230 35.64 13.58 -3.04
C SER A 230 37.00 13.47 -2.36
N LYS A 231 38.02 14.19 -2.86
CA LYS A 231 39.36 14.21 -2.26
C LYS A 231 39.34 14.75 -0.83
N ARG A 232 38.70 15.90 -0.58
CA ARG A 232 38.64 16.50 0.76
C ARG A 232 37.94 15.61 1.78
N LEU A 233 36.85 14.97 1.40
CA LEU A 233 36.12 14.06 2.28
C LEU A 233 36.96 12.81 2.59
N LYS A 234 37.65 12.27 1.59
CA LYS A 234 38.60 11.16 1.75
C LYS A 234 39.77 11.52 2.67
N ASP A 235 40.35 12.71 2.53
CA ASP A 235 41.44 13.20 3.39
C ASP A 235 41.01 13.35 4.86
N ARG A 236 39.70 13.48 5.10
CA ARG A 236 39.09 13.51 6.45
C ARG A 236 38.63 12.13 6.93
N GLY A 237 39.01 11.06 6.24
CA GLY A 237 38.72 9.68 6.63
C GLY A 237 37.30 9.22 6.32
N LEU A 238 36.54 9.97 5.49
CA LEU A 238 35.21 9.54 5.07
C LEU A 238 35.27 8.71 3.79
N ASN A 239 34.39 7.72 3.70
CA ASN A 239 34.18 6.94 2.50
C ASN A 239 32.82 7.28 1.91
N VAL A 240 32.81 8.13 0.89
CA VAL A 240 31.59 8.71 0.33
C VAL A 240 31.36 8.30 -1.11
N LYS A 241 30.11 8.45 -1.53
CA LYS A 241 29.64 8.36 -2.91
C LYS A 241 28.98 9.68 -3.27
N LEU A 242 29.28 10.17 -4.46
CA LEU A 242 28.75 11.41 -5.00
C LEU A 242 27.87 11.07 -6.20
N ILE A 243 26.59 11.44 -6.14
CA ILE A 243 25.63 11.20 -7.22
C ILE A 243 25.20 12.55 -7.78
N PHE A 244 25.54 12.81 -9.04
CA PHE A 244 25.08 13.99 -9.76
C PHE A 244 23.89 13.62 -10.66
N SER A 245 22.75 14.29 -10.48
CA SER A 245 21.51 13.98 -11.18
C SER A 245 20.78 15.25 -11.63
N HIS A 246 19.84 15.10 -12.57
CA HIS A 246 19.00 16.18 -13.10
C HIS A 246 19.78 17.40 -13.67
N GLY A 247 21.08 17.24 -13.90
CA GLY A 247 21.97 18.31 -14.39
C GLY A 247 22.24 19.44 -13.40
N ILE A 248 21.84 19.31 -12.12
CA ILE A 248 22.03 20.35 -11.10
C ILE A 248 22.24 19.81 -9.68
N ASP A 249 21.67 18.65 -9.34
CA ASP A 249 21.66 18.15 -7.97
C ASP A 249 22.85 17.22 -7.71
N LEU A 250 23.61 17.49 -6.65
CA LEU A 250 24.69 16.65 -6.15
C LEU A 250 24.36 16.12 -4.75
N ASP A 251 24.18 14.81 -4.66
CA ASP A 251 23.98 14.08 -3.41
C ASP A 251 25.30 13.50 -2.90
N VAL A 252 25.63 13.77 -1.64
CA VAL A 252 26.73 13.16 -0.90
C VAL A 252 26.19 12.10 0.04
N LEU A 253 26.58 10.85 -0.18
CA LEU A 253 26.11 9.66 0.53
C LEU A 253 27.29 8.85 1.09
N PRO A 254 27.08 7.93 2.06
CA PRO A 254 28.04 6.88 2.37
C PRO A 254 28.38 6.05 1.12
N LYS A 255 29.59 5.51 1.04
CA LYS A 255 30.04 4.74 -0.14
C LYS A 255 29.15 3.54 -0.45
N GLY A 256 28.66 2.86 0.58
CA GLY A 256 27.76 1.70 0.48
C GLY A 256 26.28 2.04 0.34
N ALA A 257 25.91 3.32 0.18
CA ALA A 257 24.53 3.74 -0.07
C ALA A 257 24.23 3.82 -1.58
N GLY A 258 22.95 3.96 -1.91
CA GLY A 258 22.46 4.02 -3.29
C GLY A 258 21.25 3.09 -3.46
N LYS A 259 20.44 3.34 -4.50
CA LYS A 259 19.25 2.52 -4.76
C LYS A 259 19.62 1.05 -5.01
N GLY A 260 20.68 0.80 -5.78
CA GLY A 260 21.17 -0.56 -6.06
C GLY A 260 21.72 -1.27 -4.82
N GLU A 261 22.56 -0.58 -4.04
CA GLU A 261 23.13 -1.14 -2.80
C GLU A 261 22.06 -1.46 -1.75
N ALA A 262 21.07 -0.57 -1.58
CA ALA A 262 19.94 -0.82 -0.69
C ALA A 262 19.12 -2.05 -1.13
N LEU A 263 18.89 -2.20 -2.44
CA LEU A 263 18.22 -3.39 -2.98
C LEU A 263 19.06 -4.66 -2.80
N ALA A 264 20.36 -4.61 -3.07
CA ALA A 264 21.26 -5.74 -2.87
C ALA A 264 21.30 -6.20 -1.40
N PHE A 265 21.39 -5.24 -0.48
CA PHE A 265 21.30 -5.48 0.96
C PHE A 265 19.99 -6.17 1.35
N LEU A 266 18.85 -5.65 0.85
CA LEU A 266 17.53 -6.21 1.11
C LEU A 266 17.42 -7.65 0.60
N LEU A 267 17.82 -7.92 -0.66
CA LEU A 267 17.79 -9.26 -1.24
C LEU A 267 18.69 -10.24 -0.48
N GLN A 268 19.87 -9.79 -0.04
CA GLN A 268 20.77 -10.61 0.78
C GLN A 268 20.17 -10.91 2.16
N LYS A 269 19.54 -9.92 2.81
CA LYS A 269 18.82 -10.11 4.07
C LYS A 269 17.68 -11.12 3.92
N MET A 270 16.85 -10.96 2.89
CA MET A 270 15.74 -11.89 2.61
C MET A 270 16.23 -13.30 2.26
N ARG A 271 17.35 -13.44 1.57
CA ARG A 271 17.97 -14.74 1.30
C ARG A 271 18.42 -15.44 2.59
N ARG A 272 19.02 -14.70 3.52
CA ARG A 272 19.39 -15.23 4.85
C ARG A 272 18.17 -15.65 5.67
N GLU A 273 17.07 -14.94 5.55
CA GLU A 273 15.80 -15.23 6.22
C GLU A 273 14.97 -16.33 5.54
N GLY A 274 15.41 -16.86 4.39
CA GLY A 274 14.67 -17.89 3.64
C GLY A 274 13.42 -17.36 2.92
N SER A 275 13.35 -16.05 2.67
CA SER A 275 12.21 -15.38 2.04
C SER A 275 12.57 -14.58 0.78
N ALA A 276 13.68 -14.90 0.11
CA ALA A 276 14.09 -14.23 -1.13
C ALA A 276 13.04 -14.41 -2.23
N PRO A 277 12.67 -13.35 -2.98
CA PRO A 277 11.68 -13.45 -4.04
C PRO A 277 12.19 -14.35 -5.17
N GLN A 278 11.27 -15.02 -5.88
CA GLN A 278 11.63 -15.86 -7.04
C GLN A 278 12.12 -14.98 -8.20
N GLU A 279 11.38 -13.91 -8.49
CA GLU A 279 11.73 -12.92 -9.50
C GLU A 279 11.77 -11.52 -8.87
N THR A 280 12.67 -10.67 -9.36
CA THR A 280 12.72 -9.24 -9.01
C THR A 280 12.62 -8.42 -10.29
N LEU A 281 11.72 -7.45 -10.33
CA LEU A 281 11.60 -6.48 -11.41
C LEU A 281 11.93 -5.08 -10.88
N VAL A 282 12.97 -4.46 -11.41
CA VAL A 282 13.31 -3.06 -11.14
C VAL A 282 12.73 -2.14 -12.21
N CYS A 283 12.25 -0.97 -11.83
CA CYS A 283 11.66 0.01 -12.73
C CYS A 283 12.28 1.38 -12.47
N GLY A 284 12.73 2.06 -13.54
CA GLY A 284 13.33 3.39 -13.42
C GLY A 284 13.25 4.20 -14.72
N ASP A 285 13.52 5.49 -14.59
CA ASP A 285 13.48 6.46 -15.68
C ASP A 285 14.74 7.34 -15.77
N SER A 286 15.58 7.39 -14.74
CA SER A 286 16.71 8.34 -14.67
C SER A 286 18.04 7.73 -14.24
N GLY A 287 19.09 8.56 -14.22
CA GLY A 287 20.45 8.10 -13.87
C GLY A 287 20.60 7.54 -12.46
N ASN A 288 19.78 7.98 -11.49
CA ASN A 288 19.84 7.46 -10.12
C ASN A 288 19.28 6.04 -9.99
N ASP A 289 18.62 5.53 -11.04
CA ASP A 289 18.07 4.17 -11.10
C ASP A 289 19.05 3.17 -11.71
N ILE A 290 20.12 3.62 -12.38
CA ILE A 290 21.07 2.76 -13.09
C ILE A 290 21.54 1.59 -12.22
N GLU A 291 21.90 1.88 -10.96
CA GLU A 291 22.41 0.87 -10.02
C GLU A 291 21.40 -0.21 -9.68
N LEU A 292 20.08 0.06 -9.78
CA LEU A 292 19.06 -0.96 -9.61
C LEU A 292 19.18 -2.04 -10.69
N PHE A 293 19.46 -1.64 -11.93
CA PHE A 293 19.59 -2.55 -13.07
C PHE A 293 20.90 -3.35 -13.05
N GLU A 294 21.89 -2.91 -12.27
CA GLU A 294 23.18 -3.57 -12.08
C GLU A 294 23.15 -4.63 -10.97
N VAL A 295 22.07 -4.70 -10.18
CA VAL A 295 21.89 -5.73 -9.14
C VAL A 295 21.77 -7.11 -9.80
N GLU A 296 22.55 -8.08 -9.30
CA GLU A 296 22.60 -9.42 -9.88
C GLU A 296 21.23 -10.12 -9.86
N GLY A 297 20.85 -10.68 -11.00
CA GLY A 297 19.68 -11.55 -11.13
C GLY A 297 18.33 -10.84 -11.24
N VAL A 298 18.31 -9.49 -11.31
CA VAL A 298 17.08 -8.74 -11.51
C VAL A 298 16.64 -8.73 -12.98
N ASN A 299 15.34 -8.62 -13.18
CA ASN A 299 14.74 -8.16 -14.42
C ASN A 299 14.55 -6.64 -14.31
N GLY A 300 14.54 -5.92 -15.43
CA GLY A 300 14.47 -4.45 -15.42
C GLY A 300 13.62 -3.88 -16.53
N VAL A 301 12.90 -2.81 -16.22
CA VAL A 301 12.20 -1.98 -17.20
C VAL A 301 12.69 -0.54 -17.15
N ILE A 302 13.13 -0.06 -18.31
CA ILE A 302 13.33 1.35 -18.59
C ILE A 302 12.01 1.86 -19.17
N VAL A 303 11.29 2.68 -18.41
CA VAL A 303 9.95 3.12 -18.83
C VAL A 303 10.00 4.06 -20.03
N GLY A 304 8.91 4.12 -20.80
CA GLY A 304 8.76 5.07 -21.90
C GLY A 304 8.94 6.50 -21.40
N GLY A 305 9.74 7.28 -22.13
CA GLY A 305 10.09 8.64 -21.73
C GLY A 305 11.19 8.77 -20.68
N ALA A 306 11.92 7.70 -20.37
CA ALA A 306 13.14 7.75 -19.57
C ALA A 306 14.15 8.79 -20.10
N MET A 307 14.88 9.39 -19.17
CA MET A 307 15.90 10.40 -19.39
C MET A 307 17.08 9.86 -20.20
N GLU A 308 17.83 10.79 -20.80
CA GLU A 308 18.92 10.48 -21.73
C GLU A 308 20.01 9.62 -21.08
N GLU A 309 20.36 9.88 -19.82
CA GLU A 309 21.43 9.15 -19.15
C GLU A 309 21.10 7.66 -18.94
N LEU A 310 19.86 7.31 -18.60
CA LEU A 310 19.45 5.91 -18.45
C LEU A 310 19.32 5.22 -19.81
N ARG A 311 18.86 5.96 -20.84
CA ARG A 311 18.79 5.47 -22.22
C ARG A 311 20.18 5.14 -22.77
N GLN A 312 21.14 6.03 -22.59
CA GLN A 312 22.53 5.81 -22.98
C GLN A 312 23.12 4.59 -22.26
N TRP A 313 22.89 4.47 -20.95
CA TRP A 313 23.31 3.29 -20.20
C TRP A 313 22.67 2.00 -20.77
N TYR A 314 21.38 2.02 -21.11
CA TYR A 314 20.70 0.88 -21.72
C TYR A 314 21.26 0.52 -23.10
N ASP A 315 21.54 1.49 -23.97
CA ASP A 315 22.11 1.23 -25.29
C ASP A 315 23.51 0.60 -25.21
N ILE A 316 24.29 0.95 -24.18
CA ILE A 316 25.64 0.42 -23.96
C ILE A 316 25.61 -0.97 -23.28
N ASN A 317 24.82 -1.11 -22.21
CA ASN A 317 24.89 -2.26 -21.31
C ASN A 317 23.71 -3.22 -21.43
N GLY A 318 22.53 -2.71 -21.75
CA GLY A 318 21.27 -3.43 -21.58
C GLY A 318 20.61 -3.97 -22.83
N LYS A 319 20.91 -3.41 -24.01
CA LYS A 319 20.22 -3.69 -25.28
C LYS A 319 20.23 -5.16 -25.73
N HIS A 320 21.23 -5.93 -25.29
CA HIS A 320 21.37 -7.35 -25.61
C HIS A 320 20.95 -8.27 -24.46
N SER A 321 20.51 -7.71 -23.34
CA SER A 321 20.04 -8.48 -22.19
C SER A 321 18.61 -8.94 -22.40
N SER A 322 18.34 -10.24 -22.23
CA SER A 322 16.97 -10.76 -22.21
C SER A 322 16.20 -10.44 -20.93
N ARG A 323 16.85 -9.82 -19.94
CA ARG A 323 16.25 -9.44 -18.65
C ARG A 323 15.83 -7.98 -18.61
N LEU A 324 16.23 -7.18 -19.61
CA LEU A 324 15.96 -5.75 -19.65
C LEU A 324 15.01 -5.43 -20.79
N HIS A 325 13.98 -4.65 -20.48
CA HIS A 325 12.98 -4.19 -21.43
C HIS A 325 13.00 -2.67 -21.51
N LEU A 326 13.06 -2.13 -22.73
CA LEU A 326 12.80 -0.72 -23.00
C LEU A 326 11.33 -0.57 -23.39
N ALA A 327 10.51 -0.09 -22.46
CA ALA A 327 9.07 0.02 -22.66
C ALA A 327 8.72 1.14 -23.66
N LYS A 328 7.66 0.90 -24.43
CA LYS A 328 7.05 1.93 -25.29
C LYS A 328 6.17 2.86 -24.45
N GLU A 329 5.41 2.27 -23.54
CA GLU A 329 4.49 2.98 -22.66
C GLU A 329 5.22 3.70 -21.53
N ARG A 330 4.66 4.85 -21.13
CA ARG A 330 5.21 5.69 -20.05
C ARG A 330 4.81 5.18 -18.68
N CYS A 331 5.65 5.48 -17.70
CA CYS A 331 5.35 5.34 -16.28
C CYS A 331 4.75 3.95 -15.91
N ALA A 332 3.74 3.90 -15.04
CA ALA A 332 3.09 2.66 -14.60
C ALA A 332 2.54 1.79 -15.75
N SER A 333 2.17 2.38 -16.89
CA SER A 333 1.77 1.60 -18.07
C SER A 333 2.95 0.83 -18.67
N GLY A 334 4.15 1.41 -18.67
CA GLY A 334 5.39 0.74 -19.08
C GLY A 334 5.79 -0.39 -18.13
N ILE A 335 5.49 -0.27 -16.83
CA ILE A 335 5.67 -1.36 -15.86
C ILE A 335 4.75 -2.53 -16.20
N VAL A 336 3.47 -2.26 -16.49
CA VAL A 336 2.50 -3.29 -16.90
C VAL A 336 2.92 -3.97 -18.21
N GLU A 337 3.40 -3.19 -19.19
CA GLU A 337 3.97 -3.72 -20.44
C GLU A 337 5.11 -4.70 -20.16
N ALA A 338 6.08 -4.31 -19.34
CA ALA A 338 7.25 -5.13 -19.03
C ALA A 338 6.92 -6.42 -18.30
N ILE A 339 5.91 -6.44 -17.41
CA ILE A 339 5.43 -7.68 -16.79
C ILE A 339 5.04 -8.71 -17.85
N GLY A 340 4.39 -8.26 -18.93
CA GLY A 340 4.00 -9.11 -20.05
C GLY A 340 5.19 -9.55 -20.91
N GLU A 341 6.01 -8.59 -21.37
CA GLU A 341 7.14 -8.83 -22.27
C GLU A 341 8.23 -9.71 -21.63
N LEU A 342 8.48 -9.53 -20.32
CA LEU A 342 9.43 -10.33 -19.55
C LEU A 342 8.81 -11.62 -18.99
N SER A 343 7.54 -11.90 -19.30
CA SER A 343 6.82 -13.12 -18.88
C SER A 343 6.79 -13.32 -17.35
N LEU A 344 6.66 -12.24 -16.59
CA LEU A 344 6.68 -12.25 -15.11
C LEU A 344 5.31 -12.54 -14.47
N GLY A 345 4.26 -12.69 -15.29
CA GLY A 345 2.92 -13.07 -14.84
C GLY A 345 1.80 -12.46 -15.69
N PRO A 346 0.54 -12.50 -15.21
CA PRO A 346 -0.57 -11.82 -15.85
C PRO A 346 -0.31 -10.31 -15.97
N HIS A 347 -0.51 -9.74 -17.16
CA HIS A 347 -0.29 -8.32 -17.42
C HIS A 347 -1.57 -7.58 -17.84
N LEU A 348 -2.69 -8.30 -18.04
CA LEU A 348 -3.95 -7.72 -18.45
C LEU A 348 -4.76 -7.25 -17.23
N SER A 349 -4.78 -5.93 -16.99
CA SER A 349 -5.51 -5.32 -15.87
C SER A 349 -7.01 -5.61 -15.93
N PRO A 350 -7.70 -5.86 -14.79
CA PRO A 350 -9.16 -5.84 -14.70
C PRO A 350 -9.79 -4.61 -15.36
N PHE A 351 -9.09 -3.47 -15.29
CA PHE A 351 -9.53 -2.22 -15.88
C PHE A 351 -9.68 -2.29 -17.42
N ASP A 352 -8.81 -3.06 -18.08
CA ASP A 352 -8.78 -3.18 -19.55
C ASP A 352 -9.71 -4.28 -20.06
N ARG A 353 -9.90 -5.33 -19.24
CA ARG A 353 -10.86 -6.41 -19.53
C ARG A 353 -12.30 -5.93 -19.60
N MET A 354 -12.63 -4.85 -18.89
CA MET A 354 -13.99 -4.30 -18.80
C MET A 354 -14.07 -3.00 -19.60
N ASN A 355 -14.55 -3.08 -20.84
CA ASN A 355 -14.63 -1.92 -21.72
C ASN A 355 -16.00 -1.82 -22.43
N SER A 356 -16.15 -0.84 -23.31
CA SER A 356 -17.39 -0.61 -24.07
C SER A 356 -17.80 -1.80 -24.92
N ASN A 357 -16.88 -2.71 -25.24
CA ASN A 357 -17.14 -3.91 -26.02
C ASN A 357 -17.53 -5.11 -25.14
N GLY A 358 -17.70 -4.91 -23.83
CA GLY A 358 -18.10 -5.93 -22.86
C GLY A 358 -16.98 -6.31 -21.88
N ILE A 359 -17.21 -7.43 -21.17
CA ILE A 359 -16.24 -8.02 -20.24
C ILE A 359 -15.50 -9.12 -20.98
N GLN A 360 -14.22 -8.89 -21.29
CA GLN A 360 -13.36 -9.95 -21.78
C GLN A 360 -13.09 -10.95 -20.64
N PRO A 361 -13.17 -12.26 -20.90
CA PRO A 361 -12.82 -13.26 -19.89
C PRO A 361 -11.40 -13.04 -19.40
N ALA A 362 -11.13 -13.33 -18.13
CA ALA A 362 -9.76 -13.46 -17.65
C ALA A 362 -9.00 -14.39 -18.61
N VAL A 363 -7.77 -14.03 -18.97
CA VAL A 363 -6.90 -14.91 -19.76
C VAL A 363 -6.93 -16.26 -19.04
N LYS A 364 -7.33 -17.33 -19.74
CA LYS A 364 -7.26 -18.69 -19.18
C LYS A 364 -5.83 -18.83 -18.66
N ALA A 365 -5.68 -19.04 -17.35
CA ALA A 365 -4.38 -19.32 -16.75
C ALA A 365 -3.71 -20.34 -17.69
N SER A 366 -2.56 -19.96 -18.23
CA SER A 366 -1.88 -20.75 -19.25
C SER A 366 -1.80 -22.20 -18.78
N GLU A 367 -2.00 -23.12 -19.73
CA GLU A 367 -1.85 -24.55 -19.55
C GLU A 367 -0.45 -24.87 -19.00
N LYS A 368 -0.32 -24.83 -17.67
CA LYS A 368 0.66 -25.48 -16.80
C LYS A 368 0.46 -24.99 -15.36
N GLY A 369 -0.47 -25.64 -14.66
CA GLY A 369 -0.39 -25.87 -13.22
C GLY A 369 -0.70 -24.70 -12.29
N GLN A 370 -1.82 -24.85 -11.58
CA GLN A 370 -2.17 -24.18 -10.32
C GLN A 370 -2.67 -22.73 -10.41
N LEU A 371 -3.97 -22.57 -10.64
CA LEU A 371 -4.74 -21.67 -9.77
C LEU A 371 -4.54 -22.20 -8.34
N THR A 372 -3.67 -21.57 -7.56
CA THR A 372 -3.76 -21.72 -6.12
C THR A 372 -5.11 -21.15 -5.68
N PRO A 373 -5.86 -21.78 -4.77
CA PRO A 373 -7.10 -21.22 -4.22
C PRO A 373 -6.94 -19.78 -3.69
N SER A 374 -5.71 -19.42 -3.27
CA SER A 374 -5.36 -18.08 -2.83
C SER A 374 -5.43 -17.04 -3.95
N GLY A 375 -6.20 -15.98 -3.72
CA GLY A 375 -6.29 -14.78 -4.55
C GLY A 375 -7.57 -14.67 -5.39
N VAL A 376 -8.41 -15.71 -5.47
CA VAL A 376 -9.66 -15.66 -6.25
C VAL A 376 -10.68 -14.68 -5.67
N ALA A 377 -10.80 -14.60 -4.35
CA ALA A 377 -11.70 -13.65 -3.72
C ALA A 377 -11.13 -12.23 -3.78
N GLN A 378 -9.81 -12.07 -3.71
CA GLN A 378 -9.17 -10.78 -3.98
C GLN A 378 -9.47 -10.28 -5.40
N ARG A 379 -9.28 -11.13 -6.40
CA ARG A 379 -9.60 -10.80 -7.80
C ARG A 379 -11.06 -10.39 -7.94
N GLU A 380 -11.99 -11.12 -7.30
CA GLU A 380 -13.41 -10.75 -7.31
C GLU A 380 -13.67 -9.38 -6.68
N VAL A 381 -13.08 -9.08 -5.52
CA VAL A 381 -13.23 -7.76 -4.87
C VAL A 381 -12.75 -6.65 -5.79
N VAL A 382 -11.58 -6.81 -6.41
CA VAL A 382 -11.03 -5.81 -7.32
C VAL A 382 -11.93 -5.65 -8.55
N GLU A 383 -12.25 -6.75 -9.23
CA GLU A 383 -13.08 -6.73 -10.42
C GLU A 383 -14.49 -6.16 -10.18
N PHE A 384 -15.12 -6.51 -9.06
CA PHE A 384 -16.43 -5.98 -8.68
C PHE A 384 -16.38 -4.46 -8.51
N ASN A 385 -15.37 -3.95 -7.79
CA ASN A 385 -15.19 -2.51 -7.57
C ASN A 385 -14.80 -1.77 -8.86
N THR A 386 -13.95 -2.37 -9.71
CA THR A 386 -13.61 -1.83 -11.03
C THR A 386 -14.86 -1.71 -11.90
N PHE A 387 -15.66 -2.77 -12.00
CA PHE A 387 -16.89 -2.76 -12.79
C PHE A 387 -17.89 -1.73 -12.25
N PHE A 388 -18.11 -1.70 -10.93
CA PHE A 388 -19.01 -0.73 -10.30
C PHE A 388 -18.59 0.72 -10.59
N THR A 389 -17.29 1.01 -10.51
CA THR A 389 -16.75 2.35 -10.83
C THR A 389 -16.98 2.71 -12.30
N LYS A 390 -16.70 1.78 -13.22
CA LYS A 390 -16.96 1.98 -14.66
C LYS A 390 -18.44 2.15 -14.98
N TRP A 391 -19.32 1.41 -14.30
CA TRP A 391 -20.77 1.55 -14.41
C TRP A 391 -21.23 2.96 -14.01
N MET A 392 -20.77 3.44 -12.85
CA MET A 392 -21.07 4.80 -12.36
C MET A 392 -20.54 5.89 -13.30
N ASN A 393 -19.36 5.70 -13.89
CA ASN A 393 -18.78 6.62 -14.88
C ASN A 393 -19.42 6.49 -16.28
N GLY A 394 -20.23 5.46 -16.53
CA GLY A 394 -20.85 5.21 -17.83
C GLY A 394 -19.88 4.67 -18.89
N GLU A 395 -18.81 3.98 -18.47
CA GLU A 395 -17.75 3.43 -19.32
C GLU A 395 -18.05 2.01 -19.84
N VAL A 396 -19.12 1.40 -19.35
CA VAL A 396 -19.63 0.09 -19.81
C VAL A 396 -21.05 0.25 -20.38
N PRO A 397 -21.51 -0.64 -21.28
CA PRO A 397 -22.86 -0.55 -21.86
C PRO A 397 -23.98 -0.57 -20.80
N ASN A 398 -24.98 0.29 -20.96
CA ASN A 398 -26.18 0.29 -20.11
C ASN A 398 -27.21 -0.73 -20.62
N ASN A 399 -26.97 -2.01 -20.34
CA ASN A 399 -27.91 -3.07 -20.65
C ASN A 399 -27.95 -4.14 -19.54
N PRO A 400 -29.02 -4.94 -19.46
CA PRO A 400 -29.17 -5.97 -18.44
C PRO A 400 -28.03 -7.00 -18.44
N GLU A 401 -27.50 -7.35 -19.62
CA GLU A 401 -26.43 -8.34 -19.77
C GLU A 401 -25.14 -7.87 -19.10
N SER A 402 -24.77 -6.60 -19.28
CA SER A 402 -23.60 -6.00 -18.62
C SER A 402 -23.81 -5.91 -17.11
N PHE A 403 -25.00 -5.47 -16.68
CA PHE A 403 -25.31 -5.34 -15.26
C PHE A 403 -25.33 -6.67 -14.51
N GLN A 404 -25.58 -7.78 -15.22
CA GLN A 404 -25.54 -9.13 -14.66
C GLN A 404 -24.19 -9.48 -14.01
N ARG A 405 -23.08 -8.82 -14.40
CA ARG A 405 -21.77 -8.97 -13.74
C ARG A 405 -21.83 -8.67 -12.24
N LEU A 406 -22.65 -7.69 -11.84
CA LEU A 406 -22.77 -7.29 -10.43
C LEU A 406 -23.76 -8.17 -9.67
N THR A 407 -24.85 -8.63 -10.30
CA THR A 407 -25.92 -9.35 -9.60
C THR A 407 -25.70 -10.87 -9.53
N SER A 408 -25.06 -11.46 -10.52
CA SER A 408 -24.85 -12.92 -10.60
C SER A 408 -23.92 -13.49 -9.51
N VAL A 409 -23.13 -12.62 -8.88
CA VAL A 409 -22.19 -12.96 -7.81
C VAL A 409 -22.75 -12.72 -6.41
N ILE A 410 -24.00 -12.28 -6.27
CA ILE A 410 -24.57 -11.91 -4.95
C ILE A 410 -25.52 -13.01 -4.47
N ALA A 411 -25.27 -13.56 -3.29
CA ALA A 411 -26.17 -14.55 -2.70
C ALA A 411 -27.53 -13.92 -2.33
N SER A 412 -28.62 -14.68 -2.43
CA SER A 412 -29.98 -14.19 -2.17
C SER A 412 -30.20 -13.67 -0.74
N GLY A 413 -29.52 -14.27 0.25
CA GLY A 413 -29.56 -13.86 1.66
C GLY A 413 -28.44 -12.91 2.08
N SER A 414 -27.76 -12.27 1.13
CA SER A 414 -26.58 -11.45 1.42
C SER A 414 -26.91 -10.13 2.11
N THR A 415 -25.99 -9.67 2.96
CA THR A 415 -26.16 -8.47 3.79
C THR A 415 -25.03 -7.46 3.58
N MET A 416 -25.34 -6.17 3.70
CA MET A 416 -24.35 -5.10 3.73
C MET A 416 -24.58 -4.20 4.94
N VAL A 417 -23.51 -3.96 5.71
CA VAL A 417 -23.46 -2.95 6.75
C VAL A 417 -22.71 -1.74 6.21
N TYR A 418 -23.40 -0.61 6.12
CA TYR A 418 -22.86 0.63 5.57
C TYR A 418 -22.02 1.41 6.58
N PRO A 419 -21.18 2.37 6.12
CA PRO A 419 -20.37 3.23 6.98
C PRO A 419 -21.17 4.04 8.02
N TRP A 420 -22.48 4.24 7.81
CA TRP A 420 -23.40 4.93 8.73
C TRP A 420 -24.21 3.97 9.64
N GLY A 421 -23.85 2.68 9.67
CA GLY A 421 -24.38 1.69 10.62
C GLY A 421 -25.73 1.07 10.23
N VAL A 422 -26.23 1.29 9.02
CA VAL A 422 -27.44 0.62 8.51
C VAL A 422 -27.08 -0.72 7.90
N GLU A 423 -27.78 -1.77 8.31
CA GLU A 423 -27.73 -3.09 7.71
C GLU A 423 -28.92 -3.29 6.77
N GLN A 424 -28.67 -3.76 5.55
CA GLN A 424 -29.71 -4.10 4.57
C GLN A 424 -29.26 -5.21 3.62
N SER A 425 -30.16 -5.64 2.74
CA SER A 425 -29.83 -6.64 1.71
C SER A 425 -28.76 -6.10 0.75
N LEU A 426 -27.67 -6.84 0.60
CA LEU A 426 -26.63 -6.51 -0.39
C LEU A 426 -27.19 -6.65 -1.81
N LEU A 427 -28.02 -7.67 -2.07
CA LEU A 427 -28.68 -7.83 -3.37
C LEU A 427 -29.52 -6.60 -3.74
N GLN A 428 -30.37 -6.11 -2.83
CA GLN A 428 -31.16 -4.89 -3.08
C GLN A 428 -30.26 -3.66 -3.31
N SER A 429 -29.18 -3.57 -2.53
CA SER A 429 -28.20 -2.50 -2.63
C SER A 429 -27.54 -2.46 -4.00
N VAL A 430 -27.09 -3.63 -4.49
CA VAL A 430 -26.49 -3.80 -5.81
C VAL A 430 -27.52 -3.54 -6.90
N THR A 431 -28.72 -4.13 -6.82
CA THR A 431 -29.79 -3.88 -7.81
C THR A 431 -30.15 -2.40 -7.93
N SER A 432 -30.16 -1.65 -6.81
CA SER A 432 -30.40 -0.20 -6.83
C SER A 432 -29.33 0.60 -7.61
N ALA A 433 -28.14 0.02 -7.82
CA ALA A 433 -27.08 0.67 -8.60
C ALA A 433 -27.39 0.72 -10.11
N GLN A 434 -28.38 -0.05 -10.59
CA GLN A 434 -28.77 -0.04 -12.00
C GLN A 434 -29.16 1.37 -12.47
N SER A 435 -29.88 2.12 -11.63
CA SER A 435 -30.29 3.50 -11.93
C SER A 435 -29.15 4.53 -11.81
N LYS A 436 -27.94 4.11 -11.39
CA LYS A 436 -26.79 4.99 -11.18
C LYS A 436 -25.78 4.95 -12.34
N HIS A 437 -26.10 4.26 -13.44
CA HIS A 437 -25.27 4.25 -14.64
C HIS A 437 -24.97 5.68 -15.10
N GLY A 438 -23.70 6.00 -15.32
CA GLY A 438 -23.28 7.33 -15.80
C GLY A 438 -23.49 8.49 -14.81
N LEU A 439 -23.89 8.23 -13.55
CA LEU A 439 -24.11 9.28 -12.55
C LEU A 439 -22.88 10.17 -12.34
N THR A 440 -21.68 9.62 -12.54
CA THR A 440 -20.41 10.32 -12.35
C THR A 440 -19.66 10.55 -13.66
N LYS A 441 -20.34 10.44 -14.81
CA LYS A 441 -19.73 10.58 -16.15
C LYS A 441 -18.92 11.86 -16.33
N ASP A 442 -19.44 12.99 -15.84
CA ASP A 442 -18.80 14.30 -16.04
C ASP A 442 -17.62 14.54 -15.10
N LYS A 443 -17.71 14.10 -13.84
CA LYS A 443 -16.68 14.33 -12.81
C LYS A 443 -15.67 13.20 -12.66
N LYS A 444 -15.99 12.02 -13.20
CA LYS A 444 -15.30 10.73 -13.08
C LYS A 444 -14.82 10.41 -11.66
N ILE A 445 -15.50 9.47 -11.00
CA ILE A 445 -14.95 8.91 -9.76
C ILE A 445 -13.79 7.98 -10.11
N ARG A 446 -12.74 8.05 -9.30
CA ARG A 446 -11.59 7.14 -9.32
C ARG A 446 -11.62 6.35 -8.03
N VAL A 447 -11.60 5.03 -8.14
CA VAL A 447 -11.59 4.11 -7.00
C VAL A 447 -10.40 3.17 -7.17
N TRP A 448 -9.68 2.93 -6.08
CA TRP A 448 -8.64 1.90 -6.04
C TRP A 448 -8.69 1.13 -4.73
N ILE A 449 -8.27 -0.13 -4.82
CA ILE A 449 -8.26 -1.10 -3.74
C ILE A 449 -6.82 -1.24 -3.26
N ASP A 450 -6.62 -1.07 -1.96
CA ASP A 450 -5.30 -1.05 -1.32
C ASP A 450 -5.31 -1.98 -0.08
N CYS A 451 -4.13 -2.47 0.31
CA CYS A 451 -3.95 -3.38 1.45
C CYS A 451 -4.95 -4.56 1.48
N ILE A 452 -5.24 -5.14 0.31
CA ILE A 452 -6.16 -6.27 0.21
C ILE A 452 -5.53 -7.54 0.78
N GLN A 453 -6.26 -8.24 1.63
CA GLN A 453 -5.83 -9.47 2.28
C GLN A 453 -6.97 -10.49 2.24
N GLU A 454 -6.62 -11.73 1.98
CA GLU A 454 -7.55 -12.86 1.91
C GLU A 454 -7.18 -13.89 2.98
N GLN A 455 -8.20 -14.42 3.65
CA GLN A 455 -8.06 -15.44 4.68
C GLN A 455 -9.19 -16.45 4.53
N GLU A 456 -8.87 -17.73 4.55
CA GLU A 456 -9.87 -18.80 4.65
C GLU A 456 -10.38 -18.91 6.09
N LEU A 457 -11.71 -18.82 6.28
CA LEU A 457 -12.35 -18.95 7.59
C LEU A 457 -12.83 -20.38 7.85
N ALA A 458 -13.29 -21.04 6.81
CA ALA A 458 -13.74 -22.42 6.77
C ALA A 458 -13.64 -22.92 5.34
N ASN A 459 -13.75 -24.23 5.13
CA ASN A 459 -13.67 -24.84 3.80
C ASN A 459 -14.60 -24.14 2.79
N GLY A 460 -14.01 -23.48 1.78
CA GLY A 460 -14.72 -22.75 0.74
C GLY A 460 -15.40 -21.45 1.20
N VAL A 461 -15.07 -20.93 2.39
CA VAL A 461 -15.56 -19.64 2.91
C VAL A 461 -14.37 -18.73 3.20
N LEU A 462 -14.32 -17.62 2.49
CA LEU A 462 -13.20 -16.69 2.47
C LEU A 462 -13.62 -15.36 3.09
N MET A 463 -12.74 -14.78 3.90
CA MET A 463 -12.80 -13.39 4.33
C MET A 463 -11.80 -12.58 3.53
N VAL A 464 -12.24 -11.45 3.01
CA VAL A 464 -11.36 -10.48 2.35
C VAL A 464 -11.48 -9.14 3.06
N THR A 465 -10.36 -8.55 3.42
CA THR A 465 -10.29 -7.19 3.99
C THR A 465 -9.51 -6.29 3.06
N TRP A 466 -9.93 -5.04 2.90
CA TRP A 466 -9.20 -4.07 2.08
C TRP A 466 -9.49 -2.63 2.49
N HIS A 467 -8.67 -1.72 1.97
CA HIS A 467 -8.92 -0.29 1.97
C HIS A 467 -9.46 0.11 0.61
N SER A 468 -10.64 0.73 0.58
CA SER A 468 -11.16 1.37 -0.62
C SER A 468 -10.89 2.86 -0.52
N TRP A 469 -10.30 3.42 -1.57
CA TRP A 469 -10.06 4.84 -1.68
C TRP A 469 -10.83 5.39 -2.87
N GLN A 470 -11.43 6.56 -2.68
CA GLN A 470 -12.19 7.27 -3.69
C GLN A 470 -11.68 8.70 -3.84
N MET A 471 -11.52 9.13 -5.09
CA MET A 471 -11.15 10.50 -5.44
C MET A 471 -11.95 10.97 -6.67
N SER A 472 -12.48 12.18 -6.60
CA SER A 472 -13.03 12.91 -7.75
C SER A 472 -12.30 14.24 -7.91
N GLU A 473 -12.31 14.79 -9.13
CA GLU A 473 -11.70 16.09 -9.39
C GLU A 473 -12.27 17.18 -8.46
N GLY A 474 -11.36 17.93 -7.82
CA GLY A 474 -11.72 19.01 -6.89
C GLY A 474 -12.33 18.56 -5.56
N THR A 475 -12.27 17.27 -5.21
CA THR A 475 -12.80 16.74 -3.93
C THR A 475 -11.71 16.12 -3.08
N GLU A 476 -11.88 16.17 -1.76
CA GLU A 476 -11.02 15.46 -0.82
C GLU A 476 -11.12 13.94 -1.01
N ARG A 477 -9.98 13.27 -0.83
CA ARG A 477 -9.89 11.81 -0.85
C ARG A 477 -10.73 11.20 0.27
N LYS A 478 -11.61 10.27 -0.07
CA LYS A 478 -12.39 9.47 0.89
C LYS A 478 -11.81 8.07 1.00
N GLY A 479 -11.72 7.54 2.21
CA GLY A 479 -11.28 6.18 2.47
C GLY A 479 -12.33 5.37 3.23
N TYR A 480 -12.34 4.07 3.02
CA TYR A 480 -13.15 3.11 3.78
C TYR A 480 -12.32 1.88 4.11
N PHE A 481 -12.48 1.34 5.32
CA PHE A 481 -12.11 -0.05 5.61
C PHE A 481 -13.27 -0.94 5.24
N ALA A 482 -13.00 -2.00 4.50
CA ALA A 482 -14.02 -2.91 4.06
C ALA A 482 -13.65 -4.36 4.40
N THR A 483 -14.67 -5.14 4.71
CA THR A 483 -14.56 -6.58 4.95
C THR A 483 -15.69 -7.27 4.21
N ALA A 484 -15.38 -8.33 3.48
CA ALA A 484 -16.35 -9.18 2.83
C ALA A 484 -16.19 -10.63 3.24
N ILE A 485 -17.31 -11.33 3.34
CA ILE A 485 -17.36 -12.78 3.40
C ILE A 485 -17.85 -13.27 2.04
N LEU A 486 -17.03 -14.11 1.41
CA LEU A 486 -17.33 -14.77 0.16
C LEU A 486 -17.37 -16.28 0.38
N ARG A 487 -18.09 -16.98 -0.49
CA ARG A 487 -18.10 -18.44 -0.52
C ARG A 487 -17.83 -18.92 -1.94
N GLU A 488 -17.10 -20.02 -2.06
CA GLU A 488 -16.91 -20.71 -3.33
C GLU A 488 -18.25 -21.09 -3.96
N LYS A 489 -18.40 -20.77 -5.23
CA LYS A 489 -19.57 -21.11 -6.03
C LYS A 489 -19.18 -21.23 -7.49
N GLU A 490 -19.18 -22.48 -7.96
CA GLU A 490 -19.00 -22.77 -9.38
C GLU A 490 -20.03 -22.05 -10.26
N GLY A 491 -19.60 -21.69 -11.47
CA GLY A 491 -20.45 -20.98 -12.44
C GLY A 491 -20.52 -19.46 -12.23
N THR A 492 -19.93 -18.92 -11.17
CA THR A 492 -19.69 -17.47 -11.04
C THR A 492 -18.39 -17.06 -11.74
N PRO A 493 -18.21 -15.79 -12.16
CA PRO A 493 -17.04 -15.32 -12.92
C PRO A 493 -15.68 -15.67 -12.31
N ASN A 494 -15.54 -15.58 -10.99
CA ASN A 494 -14.31 -15.89 -10.26
C ASN A 494 -14.47 -17.08 -9.30
N GLY A 495 -15.49 -17.91 -9.49
CA GLY A 495 -15.73 -19.08 -8.64
C GLY A 495 -16.15 -18.76 -7.21
N VAL A 496 -16.57 -17.52 -6.92
CA VAL A 496 -17.02 -17.07 -5.60
C VAL A 496 -18.29 -16.21 -5.69
N GLU A 497 -19.09 -16.22 -4.62
CA GLU A 497 -20.22 -15.32 -4.42
C GLU A 497 -20.13 -14.55 -3.10
N TRP A 498 -20.70 -13.36 -3.06
CA TRP A 498 -20.73 -12.46 -1.91
C TRP A 498 -21.84 -12.83 -0.95
N LEU A 499 -21.49 -13.03 0.33
CA LEU A 499 -22.42 -13.32 1.42
C LEU A 499 -22.65 -12.10 2.31
N ARG A 500 -21.59 -11.36 2.64
CA ARG A 500 -21.65 -10.21 3.54
C ARG A 500 -20.62 -9.18 3.16
N VAL A 501 -20.98 -7.90 3.27
CA VAL A 501 -20.05 -6.77 3.18
C VAL A 501 -20.23 -5.87 4.39
N HIS A 502 -19.13 -5.36 4.93
CA HIS A 502 -19.14 -4.34 5.97
C HIS A 502 -18.13 -3.27 5.61
N GLU A 503 -18.57 -2.02 5.59
CA GLU A 503 -17.70 -0.87 5.36
C GLU A 503 -17.75 0.08 6.54
N THR A 504 -16.61 0.66 6.89
CA THR A 504 -16.49 1.72 7.89
C THR A 504 -15.67 2.89 7.35
N PRO A 505 -16.00 4.15 7.71
CA PRO A 505 -15.23 5.30 7.23
C PRO A 505 -13.79 5.23 7.74
N ARG A 506 -12.84 5.50 6.85
CA ARG A 506 -11.44 5.71 7.20
C ARG A 506 -11.12 7.19 7.09
N LYS A 507 -10.50 7.75 8.13
CA LYS A 507 -9.94 9.10 8.05
C LYS A 507 -8.77 9.10 7.07
N SER A 508 -8.81 10.05 6.14
CA SER A 508 -7.88 10.24 5.03
C SER A 508 -6.46 10.46 5.48
#